data_AF-A0A101VJ07-F1
#
_entry.id   AF-A0A101VJ07-F1
#
_cell.length_a   1.000
_cell.length_b   1.000
_cell.length_c   1.000
_cell.angle_alpha   90.00
_cell.angle_beta   90.00
_cell.angle_gamma   90.00
#
_symmetry.space_group_name_H-M   'P 1'
#
loop_
_entity.id
_entity.type
_entity.pdbx_description
1 polymer ?
#
loop_
_entity_poly.entity_id
_entity_poly.type
_entity_poly.pdbx_seq_one_letter_code
_entity_poly.pdbx_strand_id
1 'polypeptide(L)'
;MISAIALFMPAFTAVKSAIPLFNNYTWDQTFIDWDRVMHGDDVWRILQPVLGYPLATSIMSYIYHIWFLLIYIGPICIALYMRDRELRLRFFLGFLLTWTLVGMVAAVMLASVGPAFLEAITGNGHFREQMDYLQRANETHTVLVLEVQRLLLEWYQTADYGLGRGITAMPSMHVALCMLYFLVMNRVDWRLGVFFLSFLLLILIGSVHLAYHYAVDGYVSIFATYLIWRATEPMAKLILKAKWQFSESDGAVSPKPAI
;
A
#
# COMPACT_ATOMS: atom_id res chain seq x y z
N MET A 1 5.83 -17.47 -9.65
CA MET A 1 5.71 -16.35 -8.68
C MET A 1 5.03 -15.16 -9.34
N ILE A 2 5.56 -14.63 -10.45
CA ILE A 2 4.91 -13.56 -11.22
C ILE A 2 3.50 -13.94 -11.70
N SER A 3 3.31 -15.14 -12.26
CA SER A 3 1.97 -15.61 -12.67
C SER A 3 0.98 -15.66 -11.52
N ALA A 4 1.42 -15.99 -10.30
CA ALA A 4 0.56 -16.00 -9.12
C ALA A 4 0.12 -14.58 -8.75
N ILE A 5 1.03 -13.59 -8.82
CA ILE A 5 0.67 -12.18 -8.63
C ILE A 5 -0.31 -11.72 -9.72
N ALA A 6 -0.02 -12.02 -10.99
CA ALA A 6 -0.86 -11.60 -12.11
C ALA A 6 -2.31 -12.12 -12.00
N LEU A 7 -2.48 -13.34 -11.51
CA LEU A 7 -3.81 -13.92 -11.24
C LEU A 7 -4.45 -13.38 -9.96
N PHE A 8 -3.65 -12.98 -8.97
CA PHE A 8 -4.12 -12.48 -7.68
C PHE A 8 -4.57 -11.01 -7.73
N MET A 9 -3.91 -10.15 -8.51
CA MET A 9 -4.21 -8.71 -8.53
C MET A 9 -5.65 -8.37 -8.92
N PRO A 10 -6.31 -9.05 -9.90
CA PRO A 10 -7.73 -8.85 -10.17
C PRO A 10 -8.62 -9.21 -8.98
N ALA A 11 -8.31 -10.28 -8.26
CA ALA A 11 -9.08 -10.69 -7.07
C ALA A 11 -8.97 -9.66 -5.95
N PHE A 12 -7.76 -9.19 -5.65
CA PHE A 12 -7.54 -8.08 -4.69
C PHE A 12 -8.38 -6.87 -5.07
N THR A 13 -8.31 -6.50 -6.35
CA THR A 13 -8.98 -5.31 -6.87
C THR A 13 -10.50 -5.42 -6.77
N ALA A 14 -11.06 -6.60 -7.06
CA ALA A 14 -12.49 -6.86 -6.92
C ALA A 14 -12.96 -6.78 -5.46
N VAL A 15 -12.20 -7.38 -4.52
CA VAL A 15 -12.52 -7.31 -3.09
C VAL A 15 -12.50 -5.86 -2.60
N LYS A 16 -11.48 -5.08 -2.99
CA LYS A 16 -11.37 -3.67 -2.62
C LYS A 16 -12.56 -2.84 -3.13
N SER A 17 -12.98 -3.06 -4.37
CA SER A 17 -14.18 -2.41 -4.92
C SER A 17 -15.47 -2.82 -4.20
N ALA A 18 -15.53 -4.02 -3.65
CA ALA A 18 -16.69 -4.57 -2.97
C ALA A 18 -16.74 -4.28 -1.45
N ILE A 19 -15.77 -3.55 -0.87
CA ILE A 19 -15.77 -3.21 0.57
C ILE A 19 -17.11 -2.63 1.07
N PRO A 20 -17.77 -1.69 0.35
CA PRO A 20 -19.09 -1.19 0.75
C PRO A 20 -20.18 -2.26 0.91
N LEU A 21 -20.02 -3.41 0.25
CA LEU A 21 -20.96 -4.54 0.33
C LEU A 21 -20.72 -5.40 1.58
N PHE A 22 -19.54 -5.30 2.19
CA PHE A 22 -19.15 -6.09 3.36
C PHE A 22 -19.23 -5.30 4.67
N ASN A 23 -18.98 -4.00 4.63
CA ASN A 23 -19.00 -3.17 5.84
C ASN A 23 -19.33 -1.70 5.52
N ASN A 24 -20.00 -1.03 6.46
CA ASN A 24 -20.23 0.40 6.39
C ASN A 24 -18.97 1.15 6.83
N TYR A 25 -18.69 2.28 6.18
CA TYR A 25 -17.60 3.17 6.57
C TYR A 25 -17.91 3.88 7.90
N THR A 26 -17.41 3.32 8.99
CA THR A 26 -17.73 3.75 10.36
C THR A 26 -16.50 4.18 11.15
N TRP A 27 -15.30 3.93 10.63
CA TRP A 27 -14.06 4.15 11.35
C TRP A 27 -13.45 5.55 11.18
N ASP A 28 -13.92 6.35 10.23
CA ASP A 28 -13.35 7.66 9.90
C ASP A 28 -13.20 8.58 11.12
N GLN A 29 -14.26 8.72 11.95
CA GLN A 29 -14.19 9.57 13.15
C GLN A 29 -13.15 9.08 14.16
N THR A 30 -13.06 7.76 14.36
CA THR A 30 -12.06 7.18 15.26
C THR A 30 -10.64 7.51 14.81
N PHE A 31 -10.36 7.45 13.50
CA PHE A 31 -9.02 7.73 12.98
C PHE A 31 -8.69 9.23 13.01
N ILE A 32 -9.67 10.11 12.80
CA ILE A 32 -9.52 11.55 13.05
C ILE A 32 -9.12 11.80 14.50
N ASP A 33 -9.84 11.20 15.44
CA ASP A 33 -9.60 11.40 16.87
C ASP A 33 -8.22 10.87 17.28
N TRP A 34 -7.80 9.72 16.75
CA TRP A 34 -6.47 9.16 16.99
C TRP A 34 -5.34 10.04 16.47
N ASP A 35 -5.46 10.54 15.25
CA ASP A 35 -4.47 11.48 14.68
C ASP A 35 -4.33 12.72 15.56
N ARG A 36 -5.46 13.31 15.98
CA ARG A 36 -5.45 14.51 16.84
C ARG A 36 -4.89 14.23 18.24
N VAL A 37 -5.18 13.06 18.82
CA VAL A 37 -4.59 12.66 20.12
C VAL A 37 -3.07 12.49 20.01
N MET A 38 -2.58 11.92 18.91
CA MET A 38 -1.13 11.66 18.73
C MET A 38 -0.34 12.91 18.37
N HIS A 39 -0.94 13.84 17.60
CA HIS A 39 -0.22 14.97 17.01
C HIS A 39 -0.68 16.34 17.52
N GLY A 40 -1.76 16.40 18.30
CA GLY A 40 -2.35 17.63 18.83
C GLY A 40 -3.30 18.36 17.86
N ASP A 41 -3.18 18.10 16.55
CA ASP A 41 -4.03 18.66 15.51
C ASP A 41 -4.08 17.68 14.31
N ASP A 42 -4.89 18.02 13.29
CA ASP A 42 -4.88 17.29 12.03
C ASP A 42 -3.48 17.36 11.38
N VAL A 43 -2.92 16.20 11.05
CA VAL A 43 -1.53 16.13 10.56
C VAL A 43 -1.32 16.92 9.27
N TRP A 44 -2.33 17.00 8.39
CA TRP A 44 -2.23 17.80 7.17
C TRP A 44 -2.02 19.30 7.46
N ARG A 45 -2.54 19.83 8.58
CA ARG A 45 -2.31 21.21 9.04
C ARG A 45 -0.89 21.42 9.50
N ILE A 46 -0.35 20.45 10.24
CA ILE A 46 1.06 20.44 10.71
C ILE A 46 2.04 20.45 9.52
N LEU A 47 1.65 19.83 8.41
CA LEU A 47 2.45 19.82 7.18
C LEU A 47 2.37 21.12 6.35
N GLN A 48 1.35 21.96 6.55
CA GLN A 48 1.13 23.17 5.74
C GLN A 48 2.28 24.18 5.73
N PRO A 49 3.04 24.43 6.82
CA PRO A 49 4.16 25.36 6.78
C PRO A 49 5.24 25.00 5.75
N VAL A 50 5.32 23.72 5.35
CA VAL A 50 6.30 23.24 4.37
C VAL A 50 5.64 22.88 3.04
N LEU A 51 4.51 22.16 3.09
CA LEU A 51 3.85 21.63 1.89
C LEU A 51 2.68 22.51 1.39
N GLY A 52 2.29 23.54 2.14
CA GLY A 52 1.17 24.45 1.83
C GLY A 52 1.42 25.39 0.64
N TYR A 53 2.41 25.10 -0.21
CA TYR A 53 2.70 25.85 -1.43
C TYR A 53 2.28 25.04 -2.68
N PRO A 54 1.62 25.65 -3.69
CA PRO A 54 1.11 24.92 -4.86
C PRO A 54 2.15 24.06 -5.59
N LEU A 55 3.36 24.58 -5.77
CA LEU A 55 4.46 23.84 -6.40
C LEU A 55 4.89 22.63 -5.54
N ALA A 56 5.01 22.79 -4.23
CA ALA A 56 5.39 21.71 -3.32
C ALA A 56 4.32 20.60 -3.31
N THR A 57 3.03 20.97 -3.27
CA THR A 57 1.90 20.05 -3.38
C THR A 57 1.90 19.31 -4.72
N SER A 58 2.13 20.02 -5.83
CA SER A 58 2.22 19.41 -7.16
C SER A 58 3.37 18.39 -7.23
N ILE A 59 4.58 18.76 -6.79
CA ILE A 59 5.73 17.84 -6.72
C ILE A 59 5.40 16.61 -5.88
N MET A 60 4.78 16.79 -4.71
CA MET A 60 4.36 15.69 -3.85
C MET A 60 3.33 14.80 -4.57
N SER A 61 2.39 15.38 -5.30
CA SER A 61 1.41 14.64 -6.11
C SER A 61 2.08 13.81 -7.21
N TYR A 62 3.13 14.30 -7.88
CA TYR A 62 3.88 13.50 -8.85
C TYR A 62 4.66 12.37 -8.18
N ILE A 63 5.37 12.65 -7.09
CA ILE A 63 6.11 11.65 -6.31
C ILE A 63 5.15 10.55 -5.82
N TYR A 64 3.97 10.95 -5.35
CA TYR A 64 2.96 10.02 -4.86
C TYR A 64 2.63 8.95 -5.88
N HIS A 65 2.49 9.30 -7.16
CA HIS A 65 2.17 8.35 -8.22
C HIS A 65 3.27 7.31 -8.45
N ILE A 66 4.55 7.63 -8.22
CA ILE A 66 5.69 6.74 -8.50
C ILE A 66 5.56 5.37 -7.80
N TRP A 67 4.78 5.27 -6.72
CA TRP A 67 4.48 4.01 -6.04
C TRP A 67 3.91 2.93 -6.97
N PHE A 68 3.23 3.29 -8.08
CA PHE A 68 2.69 2.31 -9.04
C PHE A 68 3.80 1.40 -9.59
N LEU A 69 5.04 1.91 -9.69
CA LEU A 69 6.19 1.12 -10.11
C LEU A 69 6.47 -0.06 -9.18
N LEU A 70 6.14 0.07 -7.89
CA LEU A 70 6.30 -0.99 -6.88
C LEU A 70 5.30 -2.14 -7.06
N ILE A 71 4.20 -1.91 -7.77
CA ILE A 71 3.22 -2.95 -8.11
C ILE A 71 3.65 -3.70 -9.37
N TYR A 72 4.01 -2.96 -10.42
CA TYR A 72 4.20 -3.56 -11.75
C TYR A 72 5.66 -3.90 -12.03
N ILE A 73 6.58 -2.93 -11.91
CA ILE A 73 7.98 -3.11 -12.28
C ILE A 73 8.75 -3.80 -11.16
N GLY A 74 8.50 -3.41 -9.92
CA GLY A 74 9.26 -3.89 -8.77
C GLY A 74 9.24 -5.42 -8.61
N PRO A 75 8.09 -6.12 -8.66
CA PRO A 75 8.09 -7.57 -8.54
C PRO A 75 8.82 -8.26 -9.70
N ILE A 76 8.76 -7.69 -10.91
CA ILE A 76 9.52 -8.16 -12.08
C ILE A 76 11.02 -8.03 -11.80
N CYS A 77 11.48 -6.87 -11.32
CA CYS A 77 12.88 -6.66 -10.96
C CYS A 77 13.35 -7.64 -9.88
N ILE A 78 12.55 -7.87 -8.84
CA ILE A 78 12.88 -8.87 -7.80
C ILE A 78 12.94 -10.29 -8.38
N ALA A 79 12.01 -10.67 -9.27
CA ALA A 79 12.03 -11.99 -9.89
C ALA A 79 13.29 -12.23 -10.73
N LEU A 80 13.69 -11.23 -11.52
CA LEU A 80 14.78 -11.36 -12.50
C LEU A 80 16.17 -11.16 -11.89
N TYR A 81 16.32 -10.19 -10.99
CA TYR A 81 17.64 -9.75 -10.52
C TYR A 81 18.00 -10.22 -9.10
N MET A 82 17.03 -10.60 -8.27
CA MET A 82 17.32 -11.09 -6.91
C MET A 82 17.89 -12.51 -6.96
N ARG A 83 19.19 -12.65 -6.69
CA ARG A 83 19.90 -13.94 -6.67
C ARG A 83 19.68 -14.72 -5.37
N ASP A 84 19.56 -14.03 -4.24
CA ASP A 84 19.24 -14.66 -2.96
C ASP A 84 17.85 -15.27 -3.02
N ARG A 85 17.80 -16.60 -3.00
CA ARG A 85 16.56 -17.37 -3.13
C ARG A 85 15.65 -17.20 -1.93
N GLU A 86 16.20 -17.07 -0.71
CA GLU A 86 15.41 -16.86 0.50
C GLU A 86 14.82 -15.46 0.47
N LEU A 87 15.64 -14.43 0.23
CA LEU A 87 15.17 -13.04 0.21
C LEU A 87 14.12 -12.81 -0.88
N ARG A 88 14.33 -13.40 -2.06
CA ARG A 88 13.34 -13.39 -3.15
C ARG A 88 12.03 -14.05 -2.74
N LEU A 89 12.07 -15.23 -2.11
CA LEU A 89 10.87 -15.92 -1.65
C LEU A 89 10.13 -15.11 -0.58
N ARG A 90 10.87 -14.55 0.39
CA ARG A 90 10.33 -13.68 1.43
C ARG A 90 9.63 -12.45 0.85
N PHE A 91 10.22 -11.80 -0.15
CA PHE A 91 9.56 -10.67 -0.83
C PHE A 91 8.19 -11.08 -1.39
N PHE A 92 8.12 -12.16 -2.17
CA PHE A 92 6.85 -12.55 -2.81
C PHE A 92 5.81 -13.07 -1.81
N LEU A 93 6.22 -13.78 -0.76
CA LEU A 93 5.32 -14.15 0.35
C LEU A 93 4.81 -12.89 1.05
N GLY A 94 5.72 -11.96 1.40
CA GLY A 94 5.39 -10.70 2.05
C GLY A 94 4.48 -9.84 1.19
N PHE A 95 4.71 -9.80 -0.12
CA PHE A 95 3.88 -9.07 -1.08
C PHE A 95 2.45 -9.62 -1.08
N LEU A 96 2.28 -10.93 -1.30
CA LEU A 96 0.95 -11.57 -1.31
C LEU A 96 0.24 -11.44 0.04
N LEU A 97 0.95 -11.67 1.14
CA LEU A 97 0.39 -11.55 2.50
C LEU A 97 0.03 -10.10 2.83
N THR A 98 0.81 -9.11 2.40
CA THR A 98 0.50 -7.69 2.62
C THR A 98 -0.78 -7.31 1.88
N TRP A 99 -0.90 -7.61 0.58
CA TRP A 99 -2.15 -7.35 -0.14
C TRP A 99 -3.35 -8.10 0.44
N THR A 100 -3.14 -9.31 0.96
CA THR A 100 -4.22 -10.11 1.54
C THR A 100 -4.65 -9.60 2.91
N LEU A 101 -3.72 -9.53 3.85
CA LEU A 101 -4.02 -9.22 5.24
C LEU A 101 -4.26 -7.73 5.45
N VAL A 102 -3.46 -6.87 4.81
CA VAL A 102 -3.59 -5.41 4.93
C VAL A 102 -4.63 -4.89 3.93
N GLY A 103 -4.48 -5.25 2.66
CA GLY A 103 -5.28 -4.68 1.58
C GLY A 103 -6.70 -5.24 1.45
N MET A 104 -6.99 -6.41 1.99
CA MET A 104 -8.34 -7.01 1.96
C MET A 104 -8.92 -7.17 3.36
N VAL A 105 -8.29 -8.00 4.20
CA VAL A 105 -8.87 -8.35 5.51
C VAL A 105 -8.97 -7.13 6.43
N ALA A 106 -7.86 -6.44 6.67
CA ALA A 106 -7.86 -5.25 7.53
C ALA A 106 -8.68 -4.12 6.91
N ALA A 107 -8.62 -3.93 5.58
CA ALA A 107 -9.40 -2.91 4.88
C ALA A 107 -10.91 -3.08 5.07
N VAL A 108 -11.43 -4.32 5.03
CA VAL A 108 -12.85 -4.60 5.31
C VAL A 108 -13.18 -4.38 6.81
N MET A 109 -12.32 -4.85 7.70
CA MET A 109 -12.55 -4.75 9.16
C MET A 109 -12.52 -3.31 9.67
N LEU A 110 -11.64 -2.49 9.08
CA LEU A 110 -11.35 -1.11 9.48
C LEU A 110 -11.85 -0.11 8.43
N ALA A 111 -12.94 -0.44 7.74
CA ALA A 111 -13.43 0.32 6.59
C ALA A 111 -13.63 1.81 6.94
N SER A 112 -12.88 2.66 6.26
CA SER A 112 -12.94 4.12 6.30
C SER A 112 -12.78 4.68 4.89
N VAL A 113 -13.38 5.83 4.61
CA VAL A 113 -13.32 6.45 3.28
C VAL A 113 -12.08 7.31 3.09
N GLY A 114 -11.60 7.95 4.15
CA GLY A 114 -10.46 8.86 4.12
C GLY A 114 -10.83 10.31 3.83
N PRO A 115 -9.89 11.25 4.07
CA PRO A 115 -10.15 12.70 4.06
C PRO A 115 -10.81 13.22 2.77
N ALA A 116 -10.33 12.80 1.60
CA ALA A 116 -10.80 13.28 0.30
C ALA A 116 -12.25 12.88 -0.02
N PHE A 117 -12.77 11.82 0.60
CA PHE A 117 -14.08 11.28 0.33
C PHE A 117 -15.06 11.46 1.49
N LEU A 118 -14.57 11.90 2.66
CA LEU A 118 -15.32 11.97 3.90
C LEU A 118 -16.60 12.79 3.76
N GLU A 119 -16.50 14.02 3.26
CA GLU A 119 -17.66 14.90 3.13
C GLU A 119 -18.69 14.34 2.15
N ALA A 120 -18.23 13.91 0.97
CA ALA A 120 -19.12 13.45 -0.09
C ALA A 120 -19.87 12.16 0.26
N ILE A 121 -19.27 11.27 1.07
CA ILE A 121 -19.86 9.97 1.41
C ILE A 121 -20.60 10.00 2.75
N THR A 122 -20.11 10.76 3.73
CA THR A 122 -20.66 10.74 5.11
C THR A 122 -21.36 12.04 5.51
N GLY A 123 -21.19 13.13 4.75
CA GLY A 123 -21.65 14.47 5.10
C GLY A 123 -20.74 15.21 6.10
N ASN A 124 -19.67 14.57 6.58
CA ASN A 124 -18.73 15.18 7.52
C ASN A 124 -17.68 16.06 6.78
N GLY A 125 -17.79 17.38 6.95
CA GLY A 125 -16.92 18.37 6.32
C GLY A 125 -15.59 18.64 7.02
N HIS A 126 -15.10 17.76 7.91
CA HIS A 126 -13.88 17.96 8.71
C HIS A 126 -12.65 18.37 7.87
N PHE A 127 -12.46 17.75 6.70
CA PHE A 127 -11.34 18.03 5.79
C PHE A 127 -11.69 18.96 4.62
N ARG A 128 -12.82 19.68 4.67
CA ARG A 128 -13.21 20.62 3.60
C ARG A 128 -12.10 21.61 3.27
N GLU A 129 -11.48 22.19 4.30
CA GLU A 129 -10.39 23.17 4.11
C GLU A 129 -9.17 22.57 3.40
N GLN A 130 -8.84 21.31 3.69
CA GLN A 130 -7.77 20.60 3.00
C GLN A 130 -8.09 20.42 1.52
N MET A 131 -9.32 20.00 1.21
CA MET A 131 -9.76 19.81 -0.17
C MET A 131 -9.83 21.14 -0.93
N ASP A 132 -10.30 22.22 -0.31
CA ASP A 132 -10.31 23.57 -0.88
C ASP A 132 -8.89 24.09 -1.15
N TYR A 133 -7.94 23.76 -0.26
CA TYR A 133 -6.52 24.04 -0.50
C TYR A 133 -5.99 23.28 -1.73
N LEU A 134 -6.22 21.97 -1.82
CA LEU A 134 -5.74 21.16 -2.95
C LEU A 134 -6.33 21.62 -4.29
N GLN A 135 -7.62 21.96 -4.31
CA GLN A 135 -8.31 22.53 -5.48
C GLN A 135 -7.64 23.85 -5.92
N ARG A 136 -7.41 24.79 -4.99
CA ARG A 136 -6.73 26.06 -5.30
C ARG A 136 -5.29 25.87 -5.75
N ALA A 137 -4.56 24.92 -5.17
CA ALA A 137 -3.21 24.59 -5.64
C ALA A 137 -3.22 24.13 -7.11
N ASN A 138 -4.22 23.31 -7.48
CA ASN A 138 -4.41 22.76 -8.82
C ASN A 138 -4.71 23.82 -9.90
N GLU A 139 -5.25 24.98 -9.53
CA GLU A 139 -5.48 26.10 -10.46
C GLU A 139 -4.18 26.65 -11.05
N THR A 140 -3.06 26.53 -10.32
CA THR A 140 -1.75 27.07 -10.75
C THR A 140 -0.74 25.99 -11.09
N HIS A 141 -0.77 24.85 -10.39
CA HIS A 141 0.15 23.73 -10.60
C HIS A 141 -0.62 22.43 -10.49
N THR A 142 -0.54 21.56 -11.50
CA THR A 142 -1.30 20.32 -11.56
C THR A 142 -1.10 19.44 -10.33
N VAL A 143 -2.20 19.11 -9.65
CA VAL A 143 -2.29 18.15 -8.55
C VAL A 143 -2.96 16.89 -9.09
N LEU A 144 -2.18 16.02 -9.73
CA LEU A 144 -2.63 14.82 -10.45
C LEU A 144 -3.62 13.96 -9.66
N VAL A 145 -3.45 13.86 -8.34
CA VAL A 145 -4.28 13.00 -7.50
C VAL A 145 -5.74 13.40 -7.46
N LEU A 146 -6.08 14.68 -7.70
CA LEU A 146 -7.45 15.17 -7.65
C LEU A 146 -8.33 14.51 -8.72
N GLU A 147 -7.77 14.26 -9.92
CA GLU A 147 -8.52 13.58 -10.98
C GLU A 147 -8.80 12.11 -10.63
N VAL A 148 -7.83 11.45 -9.99
CA VAL A 148 -8.03 10.08 -9.51
C VAL A 148 -9.09 10.04 -8.40
N GLN A 149 -9.07 11.00 -7.46
CA GLN A 149 -10.10 11.14 -6.43
C GLN A 149 -11.48 11.38 -7.04
N ARG A 150 -11.58 12.29 -8.02
CA ARG A 150 -12.83 12.57 -8.73
C ARG A 150 -13.40 11.30 -9.39
N LEU A 151 -12.58 10.55 -10.12
CA LEU A 151 -12.99 9.30 -10.79
C LEU A 151 -13.44 8.22 -9.79
N LEU A 152 -12.68 8.05 -8.69
CA LEU A 152 -13.05 7.10 -7.63
C LEU A 152 -14.41 7.45 -7.00
N LEU A 153 -14.65 8.73 -6.71
CA LEU A 153 -15.91 9.18 -6.15
C LEU A 153 -17.08 9.01 -7.14
N GLU A 154 -16.86 9.30 -8.42
CA GLU A 154 -17.85 9.10 -9.49
C GLU A 154 -18.28 7.63 -9.61
N TRP A 155 -17.31 6.70 -9.60
CA TRP A 155 -17.60 5.26 -9.63
C TRP A 155 -18.35 4.80 -8.37
N TYR A 156 -17.98 5.31 -7.21
CA TYR A 156 -18.70 5.00 -5.97
C TYR A 156 -20.16 5.47 -6.03
N GLN A 157 -20.41 6.71 -6.46
CA GLN A 157 -21.76 7.28 -6.54
C GLN A 157 -22.65 6.57 -7.57
N THR A 158 -22.06 6.06 -8.65
CA THR A 158 -22.76 5.28 -9.67
C THR A 158 -22.88 3.79 -9.33
N ALA A 159 -22.42 3.38 -8.14
CA ALA A 159 -22.35 1.99 -7.70
C ALA A 159 -21.58 1.09 -8.69
N ASP A 160 -20.59 1.66 -9.37
CA ASP A 160 -19.71 0.95 -10.30
C ASP A 160 -18.52 0.34 -9.55
N TYR A 161 -18.70 -0.89 -9.09
CA TYR A 161 -17.69 -1.67 -8.36
C TYR A 161 -16.72 -2.44 -9.27
N GLY A 162 -16.46 -1.94 -10.49
CA GLY A 162 -15.48 -2.52 -11.41
C GLY A 162 -14.05 -2.57 -10.86
N LEU A 163 -13.15 -3.20 -11.64
CA LEU A 163 -11.75 -3.35 -11.23
C LEU A 163 -11.06 -1.98 -11.11
N GLY A 164 -10.51 -1.67 -9.93
CA GLY A 164 -9.64 -0.52 -9.67
C GLY A 164 -10.38 0.65 -9.03
N ARG A 165 -11.64 0.45 -8.65
CA ARG A 165 -12.59 1.50 -8.31
C ARG A 165 -12.91 1.61 -6.82
N GLY A 166 -12.30 0.76 -5.99
CA GLY A 166 -12.60 0.71 -4.57
C GLY A 166 -11.99 1.85 -3.76
N ILE A 167 -12.84 2.46 -2.92
CA ILE A 167 -12.47 3.45 -1.92
C ILE A 167 -12.22 2.73 -0.60
N THR A 168 -11.06 2.93 0.00
CA THR A 168 -10.77 2.57 1.39
C THR A 168 -9.46 3.24 1.77
N ALA A 169 -9.46 3.93 2.91
CA ALA A 169 -8.29 4.63 3.43
C ALA A 169 -7.47 3.72 4.35
N MET A 170 -8.06 3.17 5.41
CA MET A 170 -7.34 2.30 6.34
C MET A 170 -7.29 0.85 5.82
N PRO A 171 -6.15 0.15 5.91
CA PRO A 171 -4.79 0.69 6.00
C PRO A 171 -4.22 1.11 4.64
N SER A 172 -3.21 1.97 4.64
CA SER A 172 -2.58 2.47 3.41
C SER A 172 -1.72 1.41 2.72
N MET A 173 -2.19 0.88 1.58
CA MET A 173 -1.41 -0.03 0.74
C MET A 173 -0.18 0.63 0.11
N HIS A 174 -0.23 1.94 -0.15
CA HIS A 174 0.90 2.72 -0.65
C HIS A 174 2.09 2.63 0.32
N VAL A 175 1.83 2.95 1.59
CA VAL A 175 2.82 2.89 2.67
C VAL A 175 3.25 1.45 2.95
N ALA A 176 2.32 0.49 2.95
CA ALA A 176 2.62 -0.92 3.18
C ALA A 176 3.61 -1.49 2.14
N LEU A 177 3.43 -1.17 0.85
CA LEU A 177 4.38 -1.58 -0.18
C LEU A 177 5.74 -0.89 -0.01
N CYS A 178 5.77 0.42 0.22
CA CYS A 178 7.04 1.12 0.44
C CYS A 178 7.81 0.53 1.64
N MET A 179 7.12 0.15 2.72
CA MET A 179 7.72 -0.53 3.86
C MET A 179 8.28 -1.90 3.48
N LEU A 180 7.55 -2.71 2.70
CA LEU A 180 8.04 -4.00 2.23
C LEU A 180 9.31 -3.85 1.37
N TYR A 181 9.32 -2.90 0.45
CA TYR A 181 10.51 -2.63 -0.38
C TYR A 181 11.69 -2.13 0.46
N PHE A 182 11.45 -1.25 1.43
CA PHE A 182 12.49 -0.84 2.38
C PHE A 182 13.10 -2.05 3.10
N LEU A 183 12.27 -2.93 3.68
CA LEU A 183 12.74 -4.11 4.41
C LEU A 183 13.57 -5.06 3.55
N VAL A 184 13.17 -5.27 2.28
CA VAL A 184 13.89 -6.13 1.35
C VAL A 184 15.18 -5.47 0.89
N MET A 185 15.13 -4.21 0.49
CA MET A 185 16.26 -3.50 -0.12
C MET A 185 17.35 -3.18 0.90
N ASN A 186 16.98 -2.96 2.16
CA ASN A 186 17.93 -2.82 3.26
C ASN A 186 18.72 -4.11 3.54
N ARG A 187 18.28 -5.28 3.04
CA ARG A 187 19.04 -6.54 3.07
C ARG A 187 19.95 -6.71 1.85
N VAL A 188 19.73 -5.96 0.79
CA VAL A 188 20.55 -6.00 -0.44
C VAL A 188 21.73 -5.06 -0.31
N ASP A 189 21.46 -3.79 -0.01
CA ASP A 189 22.47 -2.74 0.13
C ASP A 189 21.91 -1.60 0.99
N TRP A 190 22.76 -1.01 1.84
CA TRP A 190 22.32 0.04 2.76
C TRP A 190 21.88 1.33 2.04
N ARG A 191 22.45 1.65 0.87
CA ARG A 191 22.07 2.84 0.09
C ARG A 191 20.70 2.65 -0.53
N LEU A 192 20.41 1.43 -1.01
CA LEU A 192 19.06 1.08 -1.44
C LEU A 192 18.08 1.12 -0.26
N GLY A 193 18.49 0.65 0.92
CA GLY A 193 17.73 0.81 2.16
C GLY A 193 17.36 2.26 2.44
N VAL A 194 18.35 3.18 2.43
CA VAL A 194 18.12 4.61 2.62
C VAL A 194 17.20 5.19 1.55
N PHE A 195 17.38 4.82 0.28
CA PHE A 195 16.52 5.29 -0.81
C PHE A 195 15.04 4.90 -0.58
N PHE A 196 14.77 3.64 -0.29
CA PHE A 196 13.40 3.17 -0.06
C PHE A 196 12.82 3.65 1.27
N LEU A 197 13.64 3.92 2.29
CA LEU A 197 13.19 4.57 3.51
C LEU A 197 12.75 6.01 3.23
N SER A 198 13.55 6.78 2.49
CA SER A 198 13.18 8.14 2.07
C SER A 198 11.90 8.13 1.23
N PHE A 199 11.77 7.17 0.31
CA PHE A 199 10.55 7.01 -0.48
C PHE A 199 9.33 6.65 0.37
N LEU A 200 9.48 5.76 1.37
CA LEU A 200 8.44 5.45 2.34
C LEU A 200 7.99 6.70 3.10
N LEU A 201 8.91 7.53 3.59
CA LEU A 201 8.58 8.77 4.30
C LEU A 201 7.86 9.77 3.41
N LEU A 202 8.31 9.93 2.16
CA LEU A 202 7.65 10.80 1.18
C LEU A 202 6.23 10.32 0.86
N ILE A 203 6.03 9.01 0.68
CA ILE A 203 4.69 8.44 0.44
C ILE A 203 3.80 8.56 1.67
N LEU A 204 4.33 8.35 2.88
CA LEU A 204 3.58 8.52 4.12
C LEU A 204 3.10 9.98 4.28
N ILE A 205 4.00 10.94 4.13
CA ILE A 205 3.68 12.37 4.24
C ILE A 205 2.74 12.80 3.12
N GLY A 206 3.04 12.39 1.87
CA GLY A 206 2.22 12.68 0.70
C GLY A 206 0.81 12.11 0.80
N SER A 207 0.65 10.90 1.34
CA SER A 207 -0.65 10.26 1.58
C SER A 207 -1.59 11.13 2.43
N VAL A 208 -1.04 11.74 3.48
CA VAL A 208 -1.78 12.60 4.40
C VAL A 208 -2.01 13.97 3.77
N HIS A 209 -0.96 14.60 3.24
CA HIS A 209 -1.04 15.94 2.64
C HIS A 209 -2.02 15.99 1.47
N LEU A 210 -2.04 14.94 0.64
CA LEU A 210 -2.90 14.80 -0.53
C LEU A 210 -4.29 14.21 -0.21
N ALA A 211 -4.66 14.14 1.07
CA ALA A 211 -6.00 13.78 1.55
C ALA A 211 -6.44 12.33 1.25
N TYR A 212 -5.52 11.40 0.95
CA TYR A 212 -5.91 9.99 0.79
C TYR A 212 -6.07 9.25 2.11
N HIS A 213 -5.28 9.61 3.12
CA HIS A 213 -5.14 8.82 4.33
C HIS A 213 -5.04 9.70 5.58
N TYR A 214 -5.51 9.14 6.69
CA TYR A 214 -5.11 9.59 8.03
C TYR A 214 -3.65 9.19 8.29
N ALA A 215 -2.94 9.86 9.19
CA ALA A 215 -1.56 9.50 9.51
C ALA A 215 -1.47 8.10 10.14
N VAL A 216 -2.45 7.76 10.99
CA VAL A 216 -2.54 6.44 11.61
C VAL A 216 -2.71 5.30 10.60
N ASP A 217 -3.30 5.54 9.42
CA ASP A 217 -3.40 4.54 8.35
C ASP A 217 -2.02 4.06 7.91
N GLY A 218 -1.06 5.00 7.86
CA GLY A 218 0.32 4.70 7.52
C GLY A 218 1.05 3.96 8.64
N TYR A 219 0.83 4.33 9.90
CA TYR A 219 1.46 3.68 11.05
C TYR A 219 1.03 2.22 11.19
N VAL A 220 -0.28 1.96 11.04
CA VAL A 220 -0.82 0.60 11.04
C VAL A 220 -0.26 -0.21 9.88
N SER A 221 -0.16 0.37 8.67
CA SER A 221 0.48 -0.28 7.53
C SER A 221 1.94 -0.64 7.79
N ILE A 222 2.75 0.29 8.31
CA ILE A 222 4.17 0.04 8.62
C ILE A 222 4.30 -1.10 9.61
N PHE A 223 3.53 -1.06 10.70
CA PHE A 223 3.57 -2.08 11.74
C PHE A 223 3.13 -3.45 11.23
N ALA A 224 1.98 -3.51 10.54
CA ALA A 224 1.45 -4.75 9.97
C ALA A 224 2.41 -5.37 8.95
N THR A 225 2.94 -4.57 8.02
CA THR A 225 3.92 -5.05 7.03
C THR A 225 5.19 -5.55 7.70
N TYR A 226 5.67 -4.90 8.76
CA TYR A 226 6.82 -5.38 9.53
C TYR A 226 6.55 -6.77 10.15
N LEU A 227 5.39 -6.97 10.79
CA LEU A 227 5.01 -8.27 11.35
C LEU A 227 4.91 -9.35 10.27
N ILE A 228 4.27 -9.03 9.14
CA ILE A 228 4.19 -9.92 7.98
C ILE A 228 5.60 -10.30 7.51
N TRP A 229 6.50 -9.33 7.35
CA TRP A 229 7.88 -9.57 6.94
C TRP A 229 8.62 -10.50 7.91
N ARG A 230 8.42 -10.35 9.22
CA ARG A 230 8.99 -11.24 10.24
C ARG A 230 8.46 -12.67 10.09
N ALA A 231 7.16 -12.83 9.81
CA ALA A 231 6.55 -14.14 9.57
C ALA A 231 7.06 -14.82 8.28
N THR A 232 7.45 -14.05 7.25
CA THR A 232 7.97 -14.64 6.00
C THR A 232 9.26 -15.44 6.19
N GLU A 233 10.07 -15.12 7.22
CA GLU A 233 11.36 -15.76 7.45
C GLU A 233 11.25 -17.26 7.78
N PRO A 234 10.53 -17.69 8.84
CA PRO A 234 10.34 -19.11 9.11
C PRO A 234 9.60 -19.82 7.96
N MET A 235 8.65 -19.16 7.30
CA MET A 235 7.93 -19.72 6.14
C MET A 235 8.88 -20.03 4.98
N ALA A 236 9.76 -19.08 4.63
CA ALA A 236 10.72 -19.26 3.53
C ALA A 236 11.70 -20.39 3.84
N LYS A 237 12.22 -20.47 5.08
CA LYS A 237 13.11 -21.55 5.52
C LYS A 237 12.42 -22.92 5.43
N LEU A 238 11.16 -23.03 5.85
CA LEU A 238 10.37 -24.25 5.76
C LEU A 238 10.17 -24.70 4.30
N ILE A 239 9.77 -23.78 3.41
CA ILE A 239 9.52 -24.08 2.00
C ILE A 239 10.81 -24.50 1.28
N LEU A 240 11.92 -23.82 1.55
CA LEU A 240 13.21 -24.15 0.94
C LEU A 240 13.74 -25.50 1.44
N LYS A 241 13.57 -25.80 2.74
CA LYS A 241 13.91 -27.11 3.31
C LYS A 241 13.09 -28.24 2.70
N ALA A 242 11.76 -28.06 2.56
CA ALA A 242 10.90 -29.06 1.94
C ALA A 242 11.33 -29.34 0.49
N LYS A 243 11.61 -28.30 -0.30
CA LYS A 243 12.10 -28.47 -1.69
C LYS A 243 13.43 -29.24 -1.77
N TRP A 244 14.33 -29.02 -0.82
CA TRP A 244 15.57 -29.77 -0.74
C TRP A 244 15.31 -31.27 -0.52
N GLN A 245 14.46 -31.60 0.48
CA GLN A 245 14.12 -32.98 0.81
C GLN A 245 13.43 -33.73 -0.35
N PHE A 246 12.52 -33.07 -1.06
CA PHE A 246 11.89 -33.65 -2.27
C PHE A 246 12.89 -33.87 -3.41
N SER A 247 13.85 -32.95 -3.60
CA SER A 247 14.89 -33.12 -4.61
C SER A 247 15.83 -34.28 -4.29
N GLU A 248 16.12 -34.55 -3.02
CA GLU A 248 16.91 -35.72 -2.59
C GLU A 248 16.13 -37.03 -2.77
N SER A 249 14.83 -37.06 -2.50
CA SER A 249 14.01 -38.26 -2.68
C SER A 249 13.83 -38.64 -4.16
N ASP A 250 13.68 -37.66 -5.04
CA ASP A 250 13.51 -37.90 -6.48
C ASP A 250 14.85 -38.26 -7.17
N GLY A 251 15.98 -37.78 -6.64
CA GLY A 251 17.33 -38.13 -7.09
C GLY A 251 17.83 -39.51 -6.66
N ALA A 252 17.14 -40.17 -5.73
CA ALA A 252 17.53 -41.48 -5.19
C ALA A 252 17.07 -42.69 -6.03
N VAL A 253 16.40 -42.48 -7.17
CA VAL A 253 16.10 -43.55 -8.12
C VAL A 253 17.35 -43.84 -8.95
N SER A 254 18.23 -44.71 -8.46
CA SER A 254 19.40 -45.17 -9.24
C SER A 254 18.94 -45.92 -10.50
N PRO A 255 19.63 -45.78 -11.64
CA PRO A 255 19.40 -46.68 -12.75
C PRO A 255 19.75 -48.10 -12.29
N LYS A 256 18.80 -49.04 -12.41
CA LYS A 256 19.09 -50.46 -12.28
C LYS A 256 20.23 -50.79 -13.27
N PRO A 257 21.27 -51.52 -12.87
CA PRO A 257 22.26 -51.99 -13.82
C PRO A 257 21.55 -52.88 -14.85
N ALA A 258 21.69 -52.53 -16.13
CA ALA A 258 21.28 -53.41 -17.21
C ALA A 258 22.14 -54.68 -17.13
N ILE A 259 21.48 -55.82 -17.10
CA ILE A 259 22.06 -57.18 -17.19
C ILE A 259 22.41 -57.44 -18.66
#